data_AF-A0A940AR32-F1
#
_entry.id   AF-A0A940AR32-F1
#
_cell.length_a   1.000
_cell.length_b   1.000
_cell.length_c   1.000
_cell.angle_alpha   90.00
_cell.angle_beta   90.00
_cell.angle_gamma   90.00
#
_symmetry.space_group_name_H-M   'P 1'
#
loop_
_entity.id
_entity.type
_entity.pdbx_description
1 polymer ?
#
loop_
_entity_poly.entity_id
_entity_poly.type
_entity_poly.pdbx_seq_one_letter_code
_entity_poly.pdbx_strand_id
1 'polypeptide(L)'
;MWIYIVTGIVVLLVIWSIYDGFRKEKELLERAKRSFGLAPEEEMTPERYRSLSAFLESLPKQETDIDEITWNDLDMDRIFGELNHTCSAVGEEVLFAVLHRPEMSEDELVRREKLIDLFLHEEEARNKAGRALLRMGKMRRISVYDYMMRLHSVRKESNLRHYLMLLPYVAAIVLMILGQISAGVGVFLGCALLNIATYMKRKGEIEPYLDVVSYIVRWLSSVERLADELSGVENETLASMLKDMKKDAAGFHSFVRLSGVLAQSAPNESMSELLMAYLRMLFHIDLIKFNRIFRTFEEHQGELNRLFRSTGTLDATRAVASYRKSRNVYCIPILRNDRGTILKAEGICHPLVSEPVANSITADRPVLLTGSNASGKSTFLKTLAVNAILAQTVHTVLADAYEASYFRILSSMALRDDLAKKESYYIVEIRSLKRIMDASEGQYPLLCFVDEVLRGTNTAERIAASSRILRYLAEKHALVFAATHDLELTSLLNDVYENYHFSEQVRDDIVVFDYRLKPGKANSRNALKLLKMMDYPKEITDSANTAVEQFLTTGEWQ
;
A
#
# COMPACT_ATOMS: atom_id res chain seq x y z
N MET A 1 -27.63 43.58 32.73
CA MET A 1 -26.84 42.54 33.44
C MET A 1 -26.72 41.27 32.61
N TRP A 2 -27.83 40.63 32.22
CA TRP A 2 -27.84 39.40 31.40
C TRP A 2 -27.11 39.49 30.05
N ILE A 3 -27.27 40.60 29.32
CA ILE A 3 -26.59 40.80 28.02
C ILE A 3 -25.06 40.77 28.19
N TYR A 4 -24.51 41.45 29.19
CA TYR A 4 -23.06 41.45 29.46
C TYR A 4 -22.52 40.08 29.87
N ILE A 5 -23.31 39.29 30.60
CA ILE A 5 -22.95 37.91 30.99
C ILE A 5 -22.93 37.02 29.74
N VAL A 6 -23.95 37.09 28.90
CA VAL A 6 -24.02 36.30 27.65
C VAL A 6 -22.91 36.70 26.69
N THR A 7 -22.64 37.99 26.51
CA THR A 7 -21.52 38.47 25.70
C THR A 7 -20.17 38.01 26.26
N GLY A 8 -19.98 38.05 27.59
CA GLY A 8 -18.77 37.54 28.24
C GLY A 8 -18.54 36.04 28.00
N ILE A 9 -19.60 35.23 28.09
CA ILE A 9 -19.54 33.79 27.80
C ILE A 9 -19.20 33.54 26.33
N VAL A 10 -19.83 34.26 25.40
CA VAL A 10 -19.55 34.12 23.96
C VAL A 10 -18.10 34.49 23.65
N VAL A 11 -17.58 35.58 24.22
CA VAL A 11 -16.18 35.97 24.04
C VAL A 11 -15.23 34.91 24.61
N LEU A 12 -15.52 34.37 25.80
CA LEU A 12 -14.73 33.27 26.39
C LEU A 12 -14.76 32.00 25.52
N LEU A 13 -15.92 31.63 24.96
CA LEU A 13 -16.05 30.50 24.06
C LEU A 13 -15.29 30.71 22.74
N VAL A 14 -15.29 31.93 22.19
CA VAL A 14 -14.50 32.29 21.00
C VAL A 14 -13.01 32.23 21.29
N ILE A 15 -12.56 32.80 22.41
CA ILE A 15 -11.15 32.73 22.84
C ILE A 15 -10.73 31.27 23.07
N TRP A 16 -11.57 30.49 23.75
CA TRP A 16 -11.32 29.07 23.98
C TRP A 16 -11.27 28.28 22.67
N SER A 17 -12.17 28.55 21.72
CA SER A 17 -12.16 27.92 20.39
C SER A 17 -10.90 28.26 19.59
N ILE A 18 -10.47 29.52 19.63
CA ILE A 18 -9.21 29.96 19.00
C ILE A 18 -8.02 29.26 19.66
N TYR A 19 -7.98 29.24 21.00
CA TYR A 19 -6.92 28.58 21.77
C TYR A 19 -6.87 27.07 21.51
N ASP A 20 -8.01 26.40 21.48
CA ASP A 20 -8.13 24.97 21.16
C ASP A 20 -7.64 24.68 19.74
N GLY A 21 -7.98 25.54 18.78
CA GLY A 21 -7.44 25.49 17.41
C GLY A 21 -5.92 25.58 17.38
N PHE A 22 -5.33 26.58 18.04
CA PHE A 22 -3.87 26.72 18.13
C PHE A 22 -3.21 25.53 18.84
N ARG A 23 -3.83 25.02 19.91
CA ARG A 23 -3.34 23.84 20.65
C ARG A 23 -3.30 22.60 19.75
N LYS A 24 -4.39 22.32 19.03
CA LYS A 24 -4.47 21.19 18.09
C LYS A 24 -3.43 21.29 16.98
N GLU A 25 -3.24 22.49 16.42
CA GLU A 25 -2.21 22.73 15.40
C GLU A 25 -0.79 22.46 15.92
N LYS A 26 -0.50 22.89 17.14
CA LYS A 26 0.78 22.62 17.80
C LYS A 26 0.97 21.13 18.07
N GLU A 27 -0.07 20.45 18.52
CA GLU A 27 -0.05 19.01 18.79
C GLU A 27 0.19 18.18 17.51
N LEU A 28 -0.46 18.54 16.40
CA LEU A 28 -0.21 17.90 15.10
C LEU A 28 1.23 18.11 14.62
N LEU A 29 1.80 19.30 14.82
CA LEU A 29 3.20 19.57 14.48
C LEU A 29 4.16 18.72 15.32
N GLU A 30 3.95 18.67 16.63
CA GLU A 30 4.77 17.86 17.53
C GLU A 30 4.63 16.37 17.24
N ARG A 31 3.43 15.90 16.87
CA ARG A 31 3.22 14.53 16.40
C ARG A 31 3.99 14.26 15.11
N ALA A 32 3.92 15.16 14.12
CA ALA A 32 4.66 15.02 12.86
C ALA A 32 6.17 14.89 13.08
N LYS A 33 6.73 15.68 14.01
CA LYS A 33 8.14 15.60 14.41
C LYS A 33 8.48 14.26 15.04
N ARG A 34 7.67 13.82 16.02
CA ARG A 34 7.94 12.61 16.81
C ARG A 34 7.78 11.33 16.00
N SER A 35 6.83 11.29 15.06
CA SER A 35 6.53 10.07 14.30
C SER A 35 7.50 9.80 13.15
N PHE A 36 8.29 10.79 12.72
CA PHE A 36 9.20 10.61 11.60
C PHE A 36 10.39 9.73 11.99
N GLY A 37 10.68 8.70 11.18
CA GLY A 37 11.71 7.70 11.48
C GLY A 37 11.30 6.64 12.48
N LEU A 38 10.08 6.68 13.02
CA LEU A 38 9.55 5.62 13.90
C LEU A 38 8.62 4.70 13.13
N ALA A 39 8.69 3.41 13.46
CA ALA A 39 7.81 2.39 12.89
C ALA A 39 6.32 2.80 13.07
N PRO A 40 5.44 2.47 12.11
CA PRO A 40 4.03 2.79 12.22
C PRO A 40 3.43 2.19 13.49
N GLU A 41 2.74 3.01 14.29
CA GLU A 41 2.06 2.56 15.52
C GLU A 41 0.84 1.67 15.23
N GLU A 42 0.30 1.72 14.01
CA GLU A 42 -0.97 1.07 13.66
C GLU A 42 -0.76 -0.23 12.88
N GLU A 43 -1.33 -1.32 13.38
CA GLU A 43 -1.38 -2.61 12.67
C GLU A 43 -2.25 -2.55 11.40
N MET A 44 -1.82 -3.29 10.38
CA MET A 44 -2.56 -3.50 9.14
C MET A 44 -3.50 -4.71 9.27
N THR A 45 -4.81 -4.49 9.15
CA THR A 45 -5.82 -5.56 9.15
C THR A 45 -6.25 -5.93 7.73
N PRO A 46 -6.81 -7.13 7.49
CA PRO A 46 -7.33 -7.54 6.17
C PRO A 46 -8.38 -6.59 5.58
N GLU A 47 -9.21 -5.95 6.41
CA GLU A 47 -10.16 -4.93 5.96
C GLU A 47 -9.46 -3.69 5.41
N ARG A 48 -8.33 -3.29 6.02
CA ARG A 48 -7.56 -2.13 5.57
C ARG A 48 -6.95 -2.39 4.21
N TYR A 49 -6.32 -3.53 3.97
CA TYR A 49 -5.77 -3.87 2.65
C TYR A 49 -6.83 -3.81 1.55
N ARG A 50 -8.03 -4.35 1.81
CA ARG A 50 -9.16 -4.27 0.88
C ARG A 50 -9.60 -2.84 0.59
N SER A 51 -9.42 -1.91 1.53
CA SER A 51 -9.74 -0.50 1.31
C SER A 51 -8.68 0.28 0.53
N LEU A 52 -7.53 -0.32 0.20
CA LEU A 52 -6.44 0.35 -0.52
C LEU A 52 -6.43 0.08 -2.03
N SER A 53 -7.15 -0.94 -2.49
CA SER A 53 -7.04 -1.42 -3.87
C SER A 53 -7.74 -0.52 -4.90
N ALA A 54 -8.71 0.30 -4.50
CA ALA A 54 -9.56 1.01 -5.46
C ALA A 54 -8.79 2.01 -6.34
N PHE A 55 -7.82 2.74 -5.78
CA PHE A 55 -6.96 3.61 -6.60
C PHE A 55 -6.15 2.78 -7.59
N LEU A 56 -5.51 1.70 -7.15
CA LEU A 56 -4.74 0.78 -7.99
C LEU A 56 -5.60 0.17 -9.12
N GLU A 57 -6.79 -0.33 -8.79
CA GLU A 57 -7.74 -0.94 -9.74
C GLU A 57 -8.21 0.05 -10.82
N SER A 58 -8.19 1.34 -10.52
CA SER A 58 -8.55 2.39 -11.49
C SER A 58 -7.46 2.71 -12.50
N LEU A 59 -6.23 2.25 -12.26
CA LEU A 59 -5.10 2.49 -13.15
C LEU A 59 -5.12 1.52 -14.34
N PRO A 60 -4.67 1.95 -15.54
CA PRO A 60 -4.55 1.05 -16.67
C PRO A 60 -3.50 -0.02 -16.35
N LYS A 61 -3.80 -1.29 -16.56
CA LYS A 61 -2.83 -2.39 -16.34
C LYS A 61 -1.59 -2.21 -17.21
N GLN A 62 -0.42 -2.41 -16.62
CA GLN A 62 0.87 -2.45 -17.30
C GLN A 62 1.47 -3.85 -17.22
N GLU A 63 2.34 -4.17 -18.16
CA GLU A 63 3.02 -5.47 -18.19
C GLU A 63 3.91 -5.68 -16.96
N THR A 64 4.47 -4.59 -16.42
CA THR A 64 5.43 -4.58 -15.32
C THR A 64 4.80 -4.52 -13.93
N ASP A 65 3.45 -4.43 -13.85
CA ASP A 65 2.73 -4.42 -12.58
C ASP A 65 2.99 -5.74 -11.82
N ILE A 66 3.17 -5.64 -10.51
CA ILE A 66 3.31 -6.81 -9.62
C ILE A 66 1.95 -7.45 -9.45
N ASP A 67 1.83 -8.70 -9.86
CA ASP A 67 0.59 -9.46 -9.72
C ASP A 67 0.40 -10.03 -8.32
N GLU A 68 -0.83 -10.48 -8.03
CA GLU A 68 -1.20 -11.03 -6.72
C GLU A 68 -0.37 -12.24 -6.32
N ILE A 69 0.07 -13.08 -7.27
CA ILE A 69 0.89 -14.26 -6.94
C ILE A 69 2.24 -13.80 -6.41
N THR A 70 2.90 -12.88 -7.12
CA THR A 70 4.20 -12.33 -6.74
C THR A 70 4.08 -11.51 -5.45
N TRP A 71 3.02 -10.72 -5.29
CA TRP A 71 2.73 -9.97 -4.07
C TRP A 71 2.63 -10.88 -2.84
N ASN A 72 1.88 -11.99 -2.97
CA ASN A 72 1.68 -12.95 -1.88
C ASN A 72 2.93 -13.78 -1.58
N ASP A 73 3.66 -14.24 -2.61
CA ASP A 73 4.91 -14.99 -2.47
C ASP A 73 5.93 -14.25 -1.60
N LEU A 74 6.01 -12.94 -1.80
CA LEU A 74 6.98 -12.04 -1.18
C LEU A 74 6.48 -11.41 0.14
N ASP A 75 5.26 -11.78 0.59
CA ASP A 75 4.64 -11.24 1.82
C ASP A 75 4.58 -9.70 1.81
N MET A 76 4.27 -9.13 0.65
CA MET A 76 4.34 -7.67 0.39
C MET A 76 3.36 -6.86 1.23
N ASP A 77 2.29 -7.46 1.75
CA ASP A 77 1.41 -6.83 2.74
C ASP A 77 2.21 -6.38 3.97
N ARG A 78 3.06 -7.26 4.53
CA ARG A 78 3.90 -6.91 5.69
C ARG A 78 4.99 -5.91 5.33
N ILE A 79 5.55 -6.00 4.11
CA ILE A 79 6.50 -5.00 3.59
C ILE A 79 5.83 -3.63 3.50
N PHE A 80 4.62 -3.55 2.97
CA PHE A 80 3.82 -2.33 2.94
C PHE A 80 3.56 -1.82 4.36
N GLY A 81 3.20 -2.70 5.30
CA GLY A 81 3.02 -2.34 6.71
C GLY A 81 4.23 -1.66 7.33
N GLU A 82 5.44 -2.18 7.08
CA GLU A 82 6.70 -1.58 7.54
C GLU A 82 7.04 -0.25 6.85
N LEU A 83 6.62 -0.06 5.59
CA LEU A 83 6.92 1.12 4.78
C LEU A 83 5.87 2.23 4.92
N ASN A 84 4.67 1.91 5.39
CA ASN A 84 3.52 2.82 5.48
C ASN A 84 3.63 3.82 6.65
N HIS A 85 4.57 4.75 6.56
CA HIS A 85 4.72 5.92 7.44
C HIS A 85 3.85 7.12 6.99
N THR A 86 2.86 6.89 6.13
CA THR A 86 1.97 7.94 5.60
C THR A 86 1.09 8.52 6.71
N CYS A 87 0.62 9.75 6.53
CA CYS A 87 -0.23 10.44 7.51
C CYS A 87 -1.68 10.60 7.03
N SER A 88 -1.94 10.38 5.74
CA SER A 88 -3.24 10.58 5.11
C SER A 88 -3.76 9.31 4.42
N ALA A 89 -5.08 9.16 4.33
CA ALA A 89 -5.69 8.04 3.60
C ALA A 89 -5.31 8.04 2.11
N VAL A 90 -5.22 9.22 1.51
CA VAL A 90 -4.81 9.41 0.11
C VAL A 90 -3.36 8.96 -0.09
N GLY A 91 -2.48 9.27 0.87
CA GLY A 91 -1.11 8.78 0.91
C GLY A 91 -1.03 7.26 0.97
N GLU A 92 -1.84 6.60 1.81
CA GLU A 92 -1.88 5.14 1.92
C GLU A 92 -2.25 4.47 0.59
N GLU A 93 -3.32 4.91 -0.06
CA GLU A 93 -3.79 4.34 -1.32
C GLU A 93 -2.76 4.56 -2.45
N VAL A 94 -2.14 5.75 -2.52
CA VAL A 94 -1.11 6.03 -3.53
C VAL A 94 0.16 5.23 -3.26
N LEU A 95 0.62 5.11 -2.01
CA LEU A 95 1.79 4.31 -1.68
C LEU A 95 1.57 2.83 -2.00
N PHE A 96 0.40 2.30 -1.68
CA PHE A 96 0.01 0.93 -2.01
C PHE A 96 0.07 0.70 -3.53
N ALA A 97 -0.48 1.63 -4.32
CA ALA A 97 -0.37 1.57 -5.77
C ALA A 97 1.08 1.70 -6.27
N VAL A 98 1.91 2.57 -5.69
CA VAL A 98 3.33 2.71 -6.06
C VAL A 98 4.08 1.38 -5.88
N LEU A 99 3.86 0.64 -4.80
CA LEU A 99 4.52 -0.65 -4.58
C LEU A 99 4.08 -1.76 -5.56
N HIS A 100 2.86 -1.67 -6.11
CA HIS A 100 2.38 -2.59 -7.14
C HIS A 100 2.89 -2.24 -8.54
N ARG A 101 3.48 -1.05 -8.72
CA ARG A 101 3.78 -0.49 -10.04
C ARG A 101 5.24 -0.06 -10.15
N PRO A 102 6.17 -1.01 -10.38
CA PRO A 102 7.55 -0.71 -10.73
C PRO A 102 7.63 0.30 -11.88
N GLU A 103 8.29 1.42 -11.62
CA GLU A 103 8.54 2.50 -12.55
C GLU A 103 9.74 2.19 -13.44
N MET A 104 9.55 2.35 -14.74
CA MET A 104 10.56 2.07 -15.77
C MET A 104 11.20 3.36 -16.31
N SER A 105 10.69 4.53 -15.91
CA SER A 105 11.23 5.84 -16.26
C SER A 105 12.21 6.36 -15.22
N GLU A 106 13.46 6.58 -15.63
CA GLU A 106 14.48 7.23 -14.81
C GLU A 106 14.04 8.63 -14.36
N ASP A 107 13.41 9.41 -15.25
CA ASP A 107 12.95 10.77 -14.95
C ASP A 107 11.91 10.81 -13.81
N GLU A 108 11.03 9.82 -13.74
CA GLU A 108 10.03 9.71 -12.67
C GLU A 108 10.67 9.28 -11.34
N LEU A 109 11.60 8.33 -11.37
CA LEU A 109 12.36 7.92 -10.18
C LEU A 109 13.23 9.06 -9.65
N VAL A 110 13.91 9.81 -10.52
CA VAL A 110 14.69 11.00 -10.14
C VAL A 110 13.79 12.09 -9.55
N ARG A 111 12.59 12.33 -10.12
CA ARG A 111 11.62 13.26 -9.54
C ARG A 111 11.15 12.81 -8.15
N ARG A 112 10.93 11.52 -7.96
CA ARG A 112 10.58 10.92 -6.66
C ARG A 112 11.71 11.09 -5.65
N GLU A 113 12.95 10.81 -6.06
CA GLU A 113 14.14 10.94 -5.23
C GLU A 113 14.35 12.37 -4.75
N LYS A 114 14.19 13.38 -5.63
CA LYS A 114 14.26 14.79 -5.25
C LYS A 114 13.29 15.18 -4.13
N LEU A 115 12.12 14.56 -4.06
CA LEU A 115 11.14 14.79 -3.00
C LEU A 115 11.49 14.02 -1.72
N ILE A 116 11.97 12.77 -1.85
CA ILE A 116 12.41 11.96 -0.72
C ILE A 116 13.60 12.64 -0.02
N ASP A 117 14.61 13.04 -0.80
CA ASP A 117 15.81 13.74 -0.33
C ASP A 117 15.47 15.06 0.36
N LEU A 118 14.55 15.84 -0.22
CA LEU A 118 14.02 17.05 0.40
C LEU A 118 13.48 16.76 1.81
N PHE A 119 12.62 15.74 1.96
CA PHE A 119 12.04 15.44 3.28
C PHE A 119 13.04 14.83 4.27
N LEU A 120 14.11 14.20 3.80
CA LEU A 120 15.20 13.74 4.65
C LEU A 120 15.98 14.92 5.26
N HIS A 121 16.31 15.92 4.45
CA HIS A 121 17.25 16.99 4.83
C HIS A 121 16.57 18.30 5.28
N GLU A 122 15.44 18.68 4.70
CA GLU A 122 14.72 19.91 5.04
C GLU A 122 13.68 19.68 6.14
N GLU A 123 14.12 19.78 7.40
CA GLU A 123 13.28 19.51 8.57
C GLU A 123 12.02 20.38 8.65
N GLU A 124 12.14 21.66 8.34
CA GLU A 124 11.00 22.58 8.41
C GLU A 124 9.93 22.21 7.38
N ALA A 125 10.34 21.93 6.14
CA ALA A 125 9.45 21.50 5.06
C ALA A 125 8.77 20.18 5.41
N ARG A 126 9.54 19.19 5.87
CA ARG A 126 9.04 17.89 6.35
C ARG A 126 7.97 18.03 7.42
N ASN A 127 8.24 18.82 8.46
CA ASN A 127 7.36 18.95 9.61
C ASN A 127 6.05 19.69 9.25
N LYS A 128 6.14 20.74 8.41
CA LYS A 128 4.97 21.45 7.89
C LYS A 128 4.11 20.54 7.01
N ALA A 129 4.72 19.79 6.10
CA ALA A 129 4.04 18.80 5.27
C ALA A 129 3.36 17.74 6.13
N GLY A 130 4.10 17.12 7.06
CA GLY A 130 3.57 16.10 7.97
C GLY A 130 2.39 16.59 8.81
N ARG A 131 2.45 17.82 9.35
CA ARG A 131 1.33 18.42 10.08
C ARG A 131 0.08 18.54 9.21
N ALA A 132 0.22 19.08 7.99
CA ALA A 132 -0.92 19.26 7.10
C ALA A 132 -1.51 17.91 6.67
N LEU A 133 -0.68 16.89 6.42
CA LEU A 133 -1.11 15.53 6.08
C LEU A 133 -1.81 14.84 7.27
N LEU A 134 -1.28 14.97 8.49
CA LEU A 134 -1.93 14.47 9.71
C LEU A 134 -3.29 15.13 9.96
N ARG A 135 -3.44 16.41 9.58
CA ARG A 135 -4.73 17.13 9.66
C ARG A 135 -5.79 16.49 8.75
N MET A 136 -5.39 15.92 7.61
CA MET A 136 -6.30 15.18 6.71
C MET A 136 -6.78 13.90 7.39
N GLY A 137 -5.84 13.16 8.00
CA GLY A 137 -6.08 11.93 8.75
C GLY A 137 -6.20 10.68 7.86
N LYS A 138 -6.49 9.53 8.47
CA LYS A 138 -6.68 8.26 7.76
C LYS A 138 -8.14 7.81 7.79
N MET A 139 -8.57 7.04 6.78
CA MET A 139 -9.88 6.38 6.72
C MET A 139 -9.66 4.87 6.78
N ARG A 140 -10.24 4.19 7.78
CA ARG A 140 -9.84 2.81 8.12
C ARG A 140 -10.64 1.71 7.41
N ARG A 141 -11.87 2.01 7.01
CA ARG A 141 -12.83 1.01 6.50
C ARG A 141 -13.32 1.32 5.08
N ILE A 142 -12.92 2.47 4.55
CA ILE A 142 -13.47 3.05 3.34
C ILE A 142 -12.30 3.58 2.53
N SER A 143 -12.23 3.15 1.27
CA SER A 143 -11.37 3.80 0.27
C SER A 143 -11.91 5.19 -0.04
N VAL A 144 -11.06 6.21 0.09
CA VAL A 144 -11.41 7.57 -0.32
C VAL A 144 -11.61 7.59 -1.83
N TYR A 145 -10.73 6.91 -2.58
CA TYR A 145 -10.80 6.90 -4.03
C TYR A 145 -12.06 6.20 -4.56
N ASP A 146 -12.42 5.03 -4.02
CA ASP A 146 -13.61 4.29 -4.42
C ASP A 146 -14.87 5.13 -4.22
N TYR A 147 -15.03 5.76 -3.06
CA TYR A 147 -16.21 6.58 -2.79
C TYR A 147 -16.20 7.86 -3.61
N MET A 148 -15.04 8.46 -3.82
CA MET A 148 -14.87 9.62 -4.70
C MET A 148 -15.31 9.28 -6.13
N MET A 149 -14.95 8.10 -6.63
CA MET A 149 -15.33 7.65 -7.96
C MET A 149 -16.76 7.16 -8.02
N ARG A 150 -17.26 6.42 -7.01
CA ARG A 150 -18.63 5.90 -6.94
C ARG A 150 -19.68 6.96 -6.63
N LEU A 151 -19.31 8.19 -6.33
CA LEU A 151 -20.25 9.29 -6.18
C LEU A 151 -21.25 9.28 -7.35
N HIS A 152 -20.83 9.24 -8.62
CA HIS A 152 -21.76 9.23 -9.78
C HIS A 152 -22.86 8.13 -9.74
N SER A 153 -22.65 7.04 -9.00
CA SER A 153 -23.62 5.94 -8.84
C SER A 153 -24.74 6.26 -7.84
N VAL A 154 -24.55 7.26 -6.98
CA VAL A 154 -25.59 7.78 -6.08
C VAL A 154 -26.64 8.49 -6.92
N ARG A 155 -27.89 8.01 -6.84
CA ARG A 155 -29.04 8.48 -7.62
C ARG A 155 -29.07 10.00 -7.74
N LYS A 156 -28.95 10.51 -8.97
CA LYS A 156 -29.01 11.94 -9.30
C LYS A 156 -30.38 12.51 -8.92
N GLU A 157 -30.42 13.35 -7.89
CA GLU A 157 -31.63 14.03 -7.48
C GLU A 157 -31.55 15.53 -7.73
N SER A 158 -32.62 16.08 -8.29
CA SER A 158 -32.76 17.52 -8.41
C SER A 158 -33.17 18.11 -7.08
N ASN A 159 -32.48 19.17 -6.66
CA ASN A 159 -32.88 19.96 -5.50
C ASN A 159 -34.29 20.56 -5.63
N LEU A 160 -34.87 20.57 -6.83
CA LEU A 160 -36.25 21.01 -7.06
C LEU A 160 -37.25 20.26 -6.17
N ARG A 161 -37.09 18.95 -5.98
CA ARG A 161 -38.00 18.16 -5.12
C ARG A 161 -37.97 18.67 -3.68
N HIS A 162 -36.78 18.91 -3.13
CA HIS A 162 -36.65 19.44 -1.78
C HIS A 162 -37.24 20.85 -1.66
N TYR A 163 -37.04 21.72 -2.65
CA TYR A 163 -37.67 23.06 -2.64
C TYR A 163 -39.20 22.99 -2.74
N LEU A 164 -39.77 22.09 -3.56
CA LEU A 164 -41.20 21.88 -3.64
C LEU A 164 -41.79 21.38 -2.31
N MET A 165 -41.04 20.57 -1.55
CA MET A 165 -41.41 20.10 -0.22
C MET A 165 -41.38 21.20 0.85
N LEU A 166 -40.89 22.40 0.54
CA LEU A 166 -40.96 23.57 1.42
C LEU A 166 -42.18 24.45 1.16
N LEU A 167 -42.81 24.36 -0.02
CA LEU A 167 -44.01 25.14 -0.35
C LEU A 167 -45.19 24.93 0.62
N PRO A 168 -45.45 23.70 1.14
CA PRO A 168 -46.51 23.51 2.13
C PRO A 168 -46.27 24.26 3.44
N TYR A 169 -45.03 24.52 3.85
CA TYR A 169 -44.76 25.38 5.01
C TYR A 169 -45.19 26.82 4.76
N VAL A 170 -44.93 27.34 3.55
CA VAL A 170 -45.38 28.68 3.16
C VAL A 170 -46.92 28.73 3.14
N ALA A 171 -47.58 27.72 2.57
CA ALA A 171 -49.03 27.62 2.57
C ALA A 171 -49.62 27.54 4.01
N ALA A 172 -48.98 26.78 4.90
CA ALA A 172 -49.37 26.70 6.31
C ALA A 172 -49.29 28.06 7.00
N ILE A 173 -48.21 28.82 6.78
CA ILE A 173 -48.04 30.18 7.31
C ILE A 173 -49.14 31.11 6.78
N VAL A 174 -49.44 31.05 5.48
CA VAL A 174 -50.51 31.86 4.86
C VAL A 174 -51.88 31.52 5.48
N LEU A 175 -52.22 30.24 5.66
CA LEU A 175 -53.48 29.83 6.29
C LEU A 175 -53.62 30.35 7.73
N MET A 176 -52.52 30.35 8.49
CA MET A 176 -52.49 30.92 9.84
C MET A 176 -52.72 32.44 9.83
N ILE A 177 -52.10 33.16 8.87
CA ILE A 177 -52.30 34.61 8.70
C ILE A 177 -53.74 34.94 8.30
N LEU A 178 -54.38 34.09 7.48
CA LEU A 178 -55.77 34.23 7.05
C LEU A 178 -56.80 33.84 8.13
N GLY A 179 -56.36 33.55 9.35
CA GLY A 179 -57.23 33.25 10.50
C GLY A 179 -57.64 31.78 10.62
N GLN A 180 -57.20 30.90 9.72
CA GLN A 180 -57.46 29.46 9.77
C GLN A 180 -56.34 28.71 10.53
N ILE A 181 -56.19 29.03 11.82
CA ILE A 181 -55.06 28.58 12.64
C ILE A 181 -54.98 27.04 12.72
N SER A 182 -56.09 26.35 12.99
CA SER A 182 -56.11 24.89 13.13
C SER A 182 -55.73 24.17 11.83
N ALA A 183 -56.24 24.64 10.70
CA ALA A 183 -55.89 24.10 9.38
C ALA A 183 -54.41 24.36 9.05
N GLY A 184 -53.91 25.58 9.32
CA GLY A 184 -52.51 25.93 9.11
C GLY A 184 -51.55 25.09 9.96
N VAL A 185 -51.86 24.89 11.25
CA VAL A 185 -51.08 24.00 12.13
C VAL A 185 -51.11 22.55 11.64
N GLY A 186 -52.27 22.05 11.21
CA GLY A 186 -52.41 20.71 10.64
C GLY A 186 -51.53 20.48 9.41
N VAL A 187 -51.53 21.44 8.47
CA VAL A 187 -50.67 21.40 7.26
C VAL A 187 -49.19 21.47 7.64
N PHE A 188 -48.83 22.33 8.60
CA PHE A 188 -47.44 22.44 9.08
C PHE A 188 -46.94 21.12 9.67
N LEU A 189 -47.70 20.51 10.60
CA LEU A 189 -47.33 19.26 11.25
C LEU A 189 -47.29 18.08 10.28
N GLY A 190 -48.25 17.99 9.35
CA GLY A 190 -48.25 16.98 8.30
C GLY A 190 -47.04 17.10 7.37
N CYS A 191 -46.67 18.32 6.97
CA CYS A 191 -45.47 18.58 6.18
C CYS A 191 -44.20 18.26 6.97
N ALA A 192 -44.13 18.64 8.25
CA ALA A 192 -43.01 18.33 9.13
C ALA A 192 -42.76 16.82 9.25
N LEU A 193 -43.81 16.03 9.51
CA LEU A 193 -43.71 14.57 9.59
C LEU A 193 -43.24 13.96 8.27
N LEU A 194 -43.79 14.42 7.14
CA LEU A 194 -43.40 13.93 5.82
C LEU A 194 -41.94 14.29 5.47
N ASN A 195 -41.50 15.50 5.79
CA ASN A 195 -40.12 15.95 5.56
C ASN A 195 -39.13 15.20 6.47
N ILE A 196 -39.47 14.97 7.74
CA ILE A 196 -38.63 14.17 8.66
C ILE A 196 -38.55 12.72 8.17
N ALA A 197 -39.67 12.10 7.78
CA ALA A 197 -39.69 10.71 7.31
C ALA A 197 -38.85 10.52 6.03
N THR A 198 -38.99 11.44 5.07
CA THR A 198 -38.23 11.42 3.81
C THR A 198 -36.74 11.73 4.03
N TYR A 199 -36.43 12.64 4.96
CA TYR A 199 -35.06 12.91 5.38
C TYR A 199 -34.41 11.68 6.00
N MET A 200 -35.07 11.02 6.96
CA MET A 200 -34.49 9.86 7.66
C MET A 200 -34.23 8.69 6.73
N LYS A 201 -35.15 8.42 5.80
CA LYS A 201 -34.96 7.40 4.76
C LYS A 201 -33.74 7.70 3.90
N ARG A 202 -33.59 8.94 3.45
CA ARG A 202 -32.47 9.34 2.56
C ARG A 202 -31.15 9.46 3.31
N LYS A 203 -31.17 9.93 4.56
CA LYS A 203 -29.97 10.09 5.41
C LYS A 203 -29.22 8.76 5.52
N GLY A 204 -29.92 7.65 5.77
CA GLY A 204 -29.29 6.33 5.85
C GLY A 204 -28.57 5.89 4.58
N GLU A 205 -29.01 6.34 3.40
CA GLU A 205 -28.34 6.05 2.12
C GLU A 205 -27.09 6.91 1.89
N ILE A 206 -27.09 8.16 2.38
CA ILE A 206 -25.99 9.12 2.16
C ILE A 206 -24.96 9.13 3.29
N GLU A 207 -25.29 8.60 4.47
CA GLU A 207 -24.44 8.62 5.67
C GLU A 207 -23.01 8.10 5.42
N PRO A 208 -22.79 6.97 4.71
CA PRO A 208 -21.44 6.52 4.38
C PRO A 208 -20.63 7.53 3.55
N TYR A 209 -21.29 8.35 2.75
CA TYR A 209 -20.67 9.39 1.93
C TYR A 209 -20.37 10.66 2.73
N LEU A 210 -21.07 10.93 3.84
CA LEU A 210 -20.84 12.13 4.66
C LEU A 210 -19.46 12.11 5.33
N ASP A 211 -18.99 10.94 5.74
CA ASP A 211 -17.65 10.78 6.32
C ASP A 211 -16.57 11.08 5.27
N VAL A 212 -16.74 10.57 4.04
CA VAL A 212 -15.84 10.82 2.91
C VAL A 212 -15.89 12.28 2.49
N VAL A 213 -17.07 12.90 2.41
CA VAL A 213 -17.21 14.33 2.13
C VAL A 213 -16.48 15.15 3.19
N SER A 214 -16.66 14.82 4.48
CA SER A 214 -15.97 15.51 5.57
C SER A 214 -14.45 15.34 5.48
N TYR A 215 -13.99 14.16 5.07
CA TYR A 215 -12.57 13.92 4.78
C TYR A 215 -12.08 14.80 3.63
N ILE A 216 -12.78 14.82 2.49
CA ILE A 216 -12.39 15.61 1.31
C ILE A 216 -12.33 17.10 1.65
N VAL A 217 -13.21 17.61 2.50
CA VAL A 217 -13.18 19.01 2.95
C VAL A 217 -11.92 19.31 3.76
N ARG A 218 -11.59 18.44 4.73
CA ARG A 218 -10.33 18.57 5.50
C ARG A 218 -9.11 18.46 4.59
N TRP A 219 -9.15 17.57 3.61
CA TRP A 219 -8.10 17.37 2.64
C TRP A 219 -7.89 18.62 1.77
N LEU A 220 -8.92 19.10 1.06
CA LEU A 220 -8.83 20.27 0.19
C LEU A 220 -8.41 21.54 0.95
N SER A 221 -8.99 21.78 2.13
CA SER A 221 -8.57 22.91 2.98
C SER A 221 -7.14 22.80 3.51
N SER A 222 -6.60 21.57 3.64
CA SER A 222 -5.21 21.35 4.04
C SER A 222 -4.24 21.50 2.88
N VAL A 223 -4.65 21.17 1.64
CA VAL A 223 -3.84 21.34 0.43
C VAL A 223 -3.47 22.80 0.20
N GLU A 224 -4.44 23.72 0.30
CA GLU A 224 -4.17 25.16 0.10
C GLU A 224 -3.13 25.68 1.10
N ARG A 225 -3.34 25.38 2.38
CA ARG A 225 -2.40 25.78 3.45
C ARG A 225 -1.03 25.15 3.27
N LEU A 226 -0.97 23.86 2.94
CA LEU A 226 0.29 23.16 2.68
C LEU A 226 1.06 23.83 1.54
N ALA A 227 0.37 24.19 0.47
CA ALA A 227 1.01 24.80 -0.68
C ALA A 227 1.45 26.25 -0.43
N ASP A 228 0.81 26.97 0.49
CA ASP A 228 1.29 28.27 0.96
C ASP A 228 2.53 28.12 1.85
N GLU A 229 2.47 27.22 2.83
CA GLU A 229 3.53 27.00 3.82
C GLU A 229 4.84 26.47 3.24
N LEU A 230 4.75 25.73 2.14
CA LEU A 230 5.90 25.13 1.44
C LEU A 230 6.35 25.93 0.20
N SER A 231 5.68 27.05 -0.13
CA SER A 231 5.99 27.83 -1.34
C SER A 231 7.41 28.43 -1.39
N GLY A 232 8.04 28.63 -0.23
CA GLY A 232 9.39 29.18 -0.11
C GLY A 232 10.51 28.12 -0.08
N VAL A 233 10.19 26.84 -0.25
CA VAL A 233 11.18 25.75 -0.23
C VAL A 233 11.88 25.66 -1.59
N GLU A 234 13.21 25.68 -1.60
CA GLU A 234 14.03 25.61 -2.81
C GLU A 234 14.07 24.20 -3.41
N ASN A 235 12.97 23.80 -4.07
CA ASN A 235 12.90 22.53 -4.81
C ASN A 235 11.94 22.68 -6.01
N GLU A 236 12.46 22.57 -7.23
CA GLU A 236 11.69 22.79 -8.46
C GLU A 236 10.54 21.78 -8.63
N THR A 237 10.77 20.51 -8.27
CA THR A 237 9.77 19.45 -8.35
C THR A 237 8.61 19.72 -7.40
N LEU A 238 8.91 20.08 -6.15
CA LEU A 238 7.89 20.49 -5.18
C LEU A 238 7.17 21.76 -5.63
N ALA A 239 7.89 22.80 -6.08
CA ALA A 239 7.29 24.06 -6.50
C ALA A 239 6.28 23.88 -7.65
N SER A 240 6.64 23.08 -8.67
CA SER A 240 5.71 22.74 -9.76
C SER A 240 4.46 22.03 -9.23
N MET A 241 4.66 21.04 -8.37
CA MET A 241 3.58 20.23 -7.79
C MET A 241 2.63 21.07 -6.93
N LEU A 242 3.16 21.96 -6.07
CA LEU A 242 2.35 22.86 -5.24
C LEU A 242 1.55 23.86 -6.08
N LYS A 243 2.12 24.35 -7.19
CA LYS A 243 1.43 25.24 -8.12
C LYS A 243 0.21 24.56 -8.75
N ASP A 244 0.38 23.32 -9.22
CA ASP A 244 -0.71 22.54 -9.80
C ASP A 244 -1.77 22.19 -8.74
N MET A 245 -1.34 21.83 -7.52
CA MET A 245 -2.25 21.59 -6.40
C MET A 245 -3.09 22.83 -6.05
N LYS A 246 -2.50 24.03 -6.00
CA LYS A 246 -3.28 25.27 -5.75
C LYS A 246 -4.28 25.54 -6.86
N LYS A 247 -3.86 25.37 -8.12
CA LYS A 247 -4.72 25.57 -9.29
C LYS A 247 -5.93 24.63 -9.25
N ASP A 248 -5.71 23.35 -8.99
CA ASP A 248 -6.77 22.35 -8.96
C ASP A 248 -7.67 22.51 -7.72
N ALA A 249 -7.13 22.95 -6.58
CA ALA A 249 -7.90 23.20 -5.35
C ALA A 249 -8.85 24.40 -5.46
N ALA A 250 -8.50 25.43 -6.26
CA ALA A 250 -9.27 26.66 -6.37
C ALA A 250 -10.73 26.45 -6.83
N GLY A 251 -10.98 25.42 -7.65
CA GLY A 251 -12.33 25.04 -8.09
C GLY A 251 -13.27 24.63 -6.94
N PHE A 252 -12.71 24.27 -5.78
CA PHE A 252 -13.44 23.73 -4.64
C PHE A 252 -13.65 24.72 -3.49
N HIS A 253 -13.25 25.99 -3.61
CA HIS A 253 -13.45 26.98 -2.53
C HIS A 253 -14.92 27.13 -2.11
N SER A 254 -15.84 27.10 -3.08
CA SER A 254 -17.29 27.17 -2.83
C SER A 254 -17.79 25.92 -2.08
N PHE A 255 -17.25 24.75 -2.43
CA PHE A 255 -17.51 23.46 -1.80
C PHE A 255 -17.03 23.43 -0.34
N VAL A 256 -15.79 23.83 -0.07
CA VAL A 256 -15.21 23.89 1.29
C VAL A 256 -16.01 24.84 2.20
N ARG A 257 -16.43 26.00 1.68
CA ARG A 257 -17.26 26.95 2.44
C ARG A 257 -18.64 26.40 2.79
N LEU A 258 -19.28 25.68 1.86
CA LEU A 258 -20.64 25.15 2.03
C LEU A 258 -20.71 23.97 3.01
N SER A 259 -19.65 23.16 3.03
CA SER A 259 -19.56 21.88 3.74
C SER A 259 -19.15 22.00 5.21
N GLY A 260 -18.57 23.12 5.64
CA GLY A 260 -18.28 23.39 7.06
C GLY A 260 -19.51 23.32 7.98
N VAL A 261 -20.73 23.34 7.43
CA VAL A 261 -21.99 23.16 8.17
C VAL A 261 -22.46 21.70 8.23
N LEU A 262 -21.98 20.83 7.34
CA LEU A 262 -22.32 19.40 7.32
C LEU A 262 -21.45 18.57 8.28
N ALA A 263 -20.23 19.04 8.58
CA ALA A 263 -19.23 18.34 9.39
C ALA A 263 -19.52 18.32 10.92
N GLN A 264 -20.65 18.86 11.36
CA GLN A 264 -21.11 18.76 12.75
C GLN A 264 -21.89 17.45 12.93
N SER A 265 -21.16 16.33 12.94
CA SER A 265 -21.70 14.99 13.17
C SER A 265 -21.26 14.49 14.53
N ALA A 266 -21.67 15.19 15.58
CA ALA A 266 -21.90 14.64 16.90
C ALA A 266 -22.91 15.56 17.59
N PRO A 267 -24.00 15.04 18.17
CA PRO A 267 -24.82 15.82 19.07
C PRO A 267 -24.00 16.06 20.33
N ASN A 268 -23.14 17.09 20.31
CA ASN A 268 -22.71 17.71 21.54
C ASN A 268 -23.97 18.20 22.24
N GLU A 269 -24.07 17.98 23.55
CA GLU A 269 -25.23 18.09 24.43
C GLU A 269 -25.88 19.50 24.50
N SER A 270 -25.50 20.43 23.62
CA SER A 270 -26.08 21.77 23.55
C SER A 270 -27.46 21.77 22.90
N MET A 271 -28.40 22.45 23.55
CA MET A 271 -29.76 22.72 23.06
C MET A 271 -29.78 23.33 21.64
N SER A 272 -28.74 24.08 21.27
CA SER A 272 -28.62 24.68 19.93
C SER A 272 -28.39 23.66 18.82
N GLU A 273 -27.63 22.60 19.08
CA GLU A 273 -27.37 21.54 18.11
C GLU A 273 -28.61 20.67 17.89
N LEU A 274 -29.35 20.39 18.96
CA LEU A 274 -30.64 19.69 18.88
C LEU A 274 -31.63 20.48 18.01
N LEU A 275 -31.75 21.80 18.23
CA LEU A 275 -32.60 22.67 17.43
C LEU A 275 -32.15 22.70 15.96
N MET A 276 -30.84 22.84 15.72
CA MET A 276 -30.30 22.83 14.36
C MET A 276 -30.50 21.48 13.66
N ALA A 277 -30.43 20.37 14.38
CA ALA A 277 -30.72 19.05 13.83
C ALA A 277 -32.18 18.96 13.34
N TYR A 278 -33.14 19.45 14.13
CA TYR A 278 -34.54 19.51 13.67
C TYR A 278 -34.72 20.42 12.47
N LEU A 279 -34.07 21.60 12.44
CA LEU A 279 -34.13 22.48 11.27
C LEU A 279 -33.54 21.81 10.02
N ARG A 280 -32.42 21.09 10.14
CA ARG A 280 -31.83 20.33 9.02
C ARG A 280 -32.79 19.28 8.47
N MET A 281 -33.55 18.60 9.34
CA MET A 281 -34.57 17.61 8.96
C MET A 281 -35.79 18.26 8.30
N LEU A 282 -36.34 19.30 8.92
CA LEU A 282 -37.56 19.97 8.45
C LEU A 282 -37.38 20.62 7.07
N PHE A 283 -36.20 21.21 6.84
CA PHE A 283 -35.88 21.97 5.63
C PHE A 283 -34.97 21.22 4.64
N HIS A 284 -34.67 19.94 4.87
CA HIS A 284 -33.78 19.11 4.02
C HIS A 284 -32.41 19.75 3.72
N ILE A 285 -31.88 20.56 4.65
CA ILE A 285 -30.67 21.36 4.43
C ILE A 285 -29.49 20.47 4.03
N ASP A 286 -29.31 19.35 4.72
CA ASP A 286 -28.18 18.46 4.46
C ASP A 286 -28.28 17.78 3.08
N LEU A 287 -29.49 17.38 2.68
CA LEU A 287 -29.75 16.75 1.37
C LEU A 287 -29.49 17.73 0.23
N ILE A 288 -29.99 18.97 0.35
CA ILE A 288 -29.78 20.02 -0.66
C ILE A 288 -28.29 20.33 -0.82
N LYS A 289 -27.56 20.43 0.30
CA LYS A 289 -26.11 20.67 0.29
C LYS A 289 -25.35 19.48 -0.27
N PHE A 290 -25.69 18.26 0.13
CA PHE A 290 -25.11 17.03 -0.40
C PHE A 290 -25.23 16.95 -1.92
N ASN A 291 -26.42 17.22 -2.47
CA ASN A 291 -26.63 17.24 -3.92
C ASN A 291 -25.84 18.36 -4.63
N ARG A 292 -25.57 19.50 -3.98
CA ARG A 292 -24.74 20.57 -4.54
C ARG A 292 -23.26 20.18 -4.55
N ILE A 293 -22.80 19.66 -3.42
CA ILE A 293 -21.46 19.08 -3.23
C ILE A 293 -21.18 18.05 -4.32
N PHE A 294 -22.13 17.15 -4.53
CA PHE A 294 -22.08 16.11 -5.52
C PHE A 294 -21.83 16.63 -6.94
N ARG A 295 -22.60 17.65 -7.35
CA ARG A 295 -22.43 18.27 -8.67
C ARG A 295 -21.04 18.88 -8.84
N THR A 296 -20.52 19.55 -7.80
CA THR A 296 -19.16 20.10 -7.85
C THR A 296 -18.10 19.02 -8.05
N PHE A 297 -18.27 17.84 -7.43
CA PHE A 297 -17.38 16.70 -7.64
C PHE A 297 -17.47 16.11 -9.06
N GLU A 298 -18.67 16.00 -9.62
CA GLU A 298 -18.84 15.56 -11.02
C GLU A 298 -18.19 16.55 -12.01
N GLU A 299 -18.39 17.86 -11.79
CA GLU A 299 -17.86 18.92 -12.66
C GLU A 299 -16.33 19.00 -12.64
N HIS A 300 -15.69 18.67 -11.52
CA HIS A 300 -14.24 18.82 -11.30
C HIS A 300 -13.54 17.48 -11.00
N GLN A 301 -14.07 16.37 -11.53
CA GLN A 301 -13.53 15.03 -11.26
C GLN A 301 -12.06 14.89 -11.69
N GLY A 302 -11.67 15.56 -12.79
CA GLY A 302 -10.30 15.57 -13.30
C GLY A 302 -9.33 16.28 -12.35
N GLU A 303 -9.67 17.47 -11.88
CA GLU A 303 -8.92 18.23 -10.87
C GLU A 303 -8.77 17.40 -9.59
N LEU A 304 -9.85 16.76 -9.14
CA LEU A 304 -9.85 15.98 -7.91
C LEU A 304 -8.93 14.74 -8.01
N ASN A 305 -8.91 14.06 -9.16
CA ASN A 305 -7.98 12.94 -9.40
C ASN A 305 -6.52 13.40 -9.43
N ARG A 306 -6.22 14.54 -10.08
CA ARG A 306 -4.87 15.13 -10.08
C ARG A 306 -4.44 15.54 -8.67
N LEU A 307 -5.34 16.12 -7.89
CA LEU A 307 -5.11 16.42 -6.48
C LEU A 307 -4.85 15.16 -5.66
N PHE A 308 -5.63 14.09 -5.88
CA PHE A 308 -5.47 12.81 -5.18
C PHE A 308 -4.06 12.26 -5.40
N ARG A 309 -3.65 12.18 -6.67
CA ARG A 309 -2.30 11.74 -7.06
C ARG A 309 -1.23 12.63 -6.45
N SER A 310 -1.36 13.95 -6.60
CA SER A 310 -0.34 14.88 -6.10
C SER A 310 -0.22 14.80 -4.57
N THR A 311 -1.33 14.92 -3.85
CA THR A 311 -1.29 14.82 -2.38
C THR A 311 -0.74 13.47 -1.91
N GLY A 312 -1.17 12.38 -2.56
CA GLY A 312 -0.70 11.04 -2.22
C GLY A 312 0.77 10.83 -2.52
N THR A 313 1.29 11.34 -3.64
CA THR A 313 2.72 11.31 -3.97
C THR A 313 3.55 12.08 -2.95
N LEU A 314 3.06 13.22 -2.48
CA LEU A 314 3.74 14.03 -1.46
C LEU A 314 3.84 13.27 -0.12
N ASP A 315 2.75 12.62 0.31
CA ASP A 315 2.75 11.82 1.54
C ASP A 315 3.55 10.53 1.39
N ALA A 316 3.45 9.86 0.25
CA ALA A 316 4.20 8.63 -0.05
C ALA A 316 5.71 8.89 -0.06
N THR A 317 6.17 9.97 -0.69
CA THR A 317 7.61 10.36 -0.68
C THR A 317 8.09 10.74 0.71
N ARG A 318 7.29 11.47 1.50
CA ARG A 318 7.58 11.72 2.93
C ARG A 318 7.61 10.43 3.75
N ALA A 319 6.74 9.48 3.47
CA ALA A 319 6.71 8.18 4.13
C ALA A 319 7.95 7.35 3.80
N VAL A 320 8.40 7.35 2.54
CA VAL A 320 9.66 6.71 2.13
C VAL A 320 10.87 7.37 2.80
N ALA A 321 10.90 8.71 2.90
CA ALA A 321 11.94 9.41 3.66
C ALA A 321 11.94 8.99 5.15
N SER A 322 10.76 8.87 5.76
CA SER A 322 10.61 8.38 7.13
C SER A 322 11.07 6.92 7.27
N TYR A 323 10.76 6.08 6.29
CA TYR A 323 11.21 4.69 6.24
C TYR A 323 12.73 4.60 6.12
N ARG A 324 13.38 5.37 5.24
CA ARG A 324 14.85 5.43 5.16
C ARG A 324 15.47 5.82 6.50
N LYS A 325 14.86 6.79 7.21
CA LYS A 325 15.33 7.22 8.53
C LYS A 325 15.18 6.14 9.60
N SER A 326 14.24 5.20 9.45
CA SER A 326 14.03 4.09 10.41
C SER A 326 14.95 2.88 10.15
N ARG A 327 15.70 2.86 9.05
CA ARG A 327 16.59 1.75 8.68
C ARG A 327 18.05 2.10 8.96
N ASN A 328 18.82 1.07 9.33
CA ASN A 328 20.25 1.21 9.60
C ASN A 328 21.09 1.32 8.32
N VAL A 329 20.68 0.60 7.27
CA VAL A 329 21.41 0.52 5.99
C VAL A 329 20.40 0.65 4.87
N TYR A 330 20.66 1.57 3.94
CA TYR A 330 20.00 1.65 2.65
C TYR A 330 20.93 2.32 1.63
N CYS A 331 20.65 2.09 0.35
CA CYS A 331 21.25 2.83 -0.75
C CYS A 331 20.18 3.26 -1.77
N ILE A 332 20.53 4.25 -2.58
CA ILE A 332 19.76 4.65 -3.76
C ILE A 332 20.24 3.75 -4.91
N PRO A 333 19.35 3.02 -5.60
CA PRO A 333 19.75 2.06 -6.62
C PRO A 333 20.20 2.77 -7.91
N ILE A 334 21.19 2.20 -8.57
CA ILE A 334 21.62 2.58 -9.92
C ILE A 334 20.92 1.66 -10.92
N LEU A 335 19.95 2.18 -11.67
CA LEU A 335 19.19 1.41 -12.65
C LEU A 335 19.69 1.66 -14.07
N ARG A 336 20.11 0.60 -14.76
CA ARG A 336 20.67 0.67 -16.12
C ARG A 336 19.59 0.42 -17.16
N ASN A 337 19.57 1.28 -18.17
CA ASN A 337 18.70 1.15 -19.33
C ASN A 337 19.46 0.60 -20.55
N ASP A 338 20.20 -0.50 -20.39
CA ASP A 338 21.12 -1.04 -21.40
C ASP A 338 20.63 -2.35 -22.06
N ARG A 339 19.35 -2.72 -21.91
CA ARG A 339 18.79 -4.04 -22.31
C ARG A 339 19.56 -5.24 -21.74
N GLY A 340 20.50 -5.04 -20.82
CA GLY A 340 21.19 -6.13 -20.13
C GLY A 340 20.28 -6.85 -19.14
N THR A 341 20.79 -7.94 -18.58
CA THR A 341 20.19 -8.67 -17.45
C THR A 341 21.21 -8.73 -16.33
N ILE A 342 21.54 -7.58 -15.74
CA ILE A 342 22.54 -7.48 -14.68
C ILE A 342 21.85 -7.15 -13.36
N LEU A 343 22.24 -7.82 -12.29
CA LEU A 343 21.92 -7.48 -10.91
C LEU A 343 23.18 -7.60 -10.05
N LYS A 344 23.54 -6.51 -9.40
CA LYS A 344 24.62 -6.43 -8.42
C LYS A 344 24.08 -5.85 -7.13
N ALA A 345 24.29 -6.57 -6.04
CA ALA A 345 23.92 -6.13 -4.72
C ALA A 345 25.04 -6.44 -3.73
N GLU A 346 25.41 -5.47 -2.91
CA GLU A 346 26.41 -5.61 -1.86
C GLU A 346 25.74 -5.42 -0.50
N GLY A 347 25.90 -6.39 0.41
CA GLY A 347 25.34 -6.31 1.75
C GLY A 347 23.82 -6.25 1.81
N ILE A 348 23.12 -6.90 0.88
CA ILE A 348 21.66 -6.85 0.79
C ILE A 348 20.97 -7.57 1.95
N CYS A 349 19.94 -6.93 2.50
CA CYS A 349 19.19 -7.36 3.68
C CYS A 349 17.68 -7.42 3.41
N HIS A 350 16.98 -8.34 4.08
CA HIS A 350 15.52 -8.42 4.00
C HIS A 350 14.86 -7.42 4.97
N PRO A 351 13.86 -6.62 4.56
CA PRO A 351 13.22 -5.64 5.44
C PRO A 351 12.50 -6.17 6.69
N LEU A 352 12.11 -7.45 6.72
CA LEU A 352 11.29 -8.07 7.78
C LEU A 352 12.11 -8.93 8.75
N VAL A 353 13.42 -9.04 8.53
CA VAL A 353 14.31 -9.83 9.38
C VAL A 353 15.00 -8.87 10.35
N SER A 354 14.81 -9.06 11.66
CA SER A 354 15.29 -8.13 12.69
C SER A 354 16.80 -8.06 12.82
N GLU A 355 17.52 -9.11 12.42
CA GLU A 355 18.99 -9.21 12.41
C GLU A 355 19.45 -9.98 11.15
N PRO A 356 19.37 -9.35 9.97
CA PRO A 356 19.65 -10.05 8.72
C PRO A 356 21.15 -10.29 8.56
N VAL A 357 21.51 -11.49 8.12
CA VAL A 357 22.87 -11.74 7.59
C VAL A 357 22.92 -11.15 6.17
N ALA A 358 23.65 -10.05 6.04
CA ALA A 358 23.86 -9.36 4.78
C ALA A 358 24.62 -10.28 3.78
N ASN A 359 24.14 -10.31 2.54
CA ASN A 359 24.73 -11.12 1.47
C ASN A 359 25.06 -10.25 0.26
N SER A 360 26.01 -10.69 -0.56
CA SER A 360 26.38 -9.98 -1.79
C SER A 360 26.34 -10.91 -2.98
N ILE A 361 25.93 -10.39 -4.13
CA ILE A 361 25.89 -11.14 -5.39
C ILE A 361 26.08 -10.22 -6.58
N THR A 362 26.78 -10.71 -7.60
CA THR A 362 26.81 -10.15 -8.95
C THR A 362 26.34 -11.25 -9.88
N ALA A 363 25.24 -10.99 -10.58
CA ALA A 363 24.62 -11.92 -11.50
C ALA A 363 24.36 -11.21 -12.83
N ASP A 364 25.06 -11.64 -13.87
CA ASP A 364 24.79 -11.32 -15.28
C ASP A 364 24.25 -12.55 -16.05
N ARG A 365 24.16 -13.69 -15.36
CA ARG A 365 23.60 -14.97 -15.83
C ARG A 365 22.64 -15.54 -14.79
N PRO A 366 21.72 -16.44 -15.20
CA PRO A 366 20.85 -17.15 -14.28
C PRO A 366 21.61 -17.88 -13.15
N VAL A 367 21.02 -17.95 -11.97
CA VAL A 367 21.63 -18.46 -10.73
C VAL A 367 20.82 -19.64 -10.19
N LEU A 368 21.51 -20.73 -9.89
CA LEU A 368 20.95 -21.92 -9.24
C LEU A 368 21.47 -22.01 -7.81
N LEU A 369 20.55 -21.95 -6.84
CA LEU A 369 20.84 -22.02 -5.41
C LEU A 369 20.57 -23.42 -4.86
N THR A 370 21.58 -23.99 -4.21
CA THR A 370 21.47 -25.29 -3.52
C THR A 370 21.76 -25.17 -2.03
N GLY A 371 21.38 -26.19 -1.26
CA GLY A 371 21.59 -26.22 0.19
C GLY A 371 20.43 -26.89 0.93
N SER A 372 20.65 -27.19 2.20
CA SER A 372 19.66 -27.81 3.08
C SER A 372 18.41 -26.94 3.29
N ASN A 373 17.31 -27.54 3.76
CA ASN A 373 16.15 -26.78 4.22
C ASN A 373 16.55 -25.94 5.45
N ALA A 374 15.91 -24.79 5.62
CA ALA A 374 16.22 -23.81 6.65
C ALA A 374 17.60 -23.12 6.56
N SER A 375 18.41 -23.39 5.53
CA SER A 375 19.71 -22.72 5.32
C SER A 375 19.65 -21.27 4.83
N GLY A 376 18.45 -20.76 4.51
CA GLY A 376 18.23 -19.36 4.11
C GLY A 376 17.98 -19.13 2.61
N LYS A 377 17.93 -20.17 1.77
CA LYS A 377 17.70 -20.04 0.30
C LYS A 377 16.46 -19.20 -0.04
N SER A 378 15.28 -19.60 0.45
CA SER A 378 14.02 -18.90 0.20
C SER A 378 14.05 -17.47 0.71
N THR A 379 14.63 -17.25 1.90
CA THR A 379 14.82 -15.91 2.46
C THR A 379 15.69 -15.05 1.55
N PHE A 380 16.80 -15.58 1.03
CA PHE A 380 17.67 -14.86 0.12
C PHE A 380 16.98 -14.51 -1.22
N LEU A 381 16.23 -15.45 -1.80
CA LEU A 381 15.42 -15.17 -2.99
C LEU A 381 14.42 -14.03 -2.73
N LYS A 382 13.69 -14.08 -1.60
CA LYS A 382 12.76 -13.01 -1.20
C LYS A 382 13.47 -11.69 -0.96
N THR A 383 14.66 -11.71 -0.35
CA THR A 383 15.50 -10.51 -0.15
C THR A 383 15.80 -9.81 -1.47
N LEU A 384 16.26 -10.54 -2.48
CA LEU A 384 16.56 -9.98 -3.80
C LEU A 384 15.28 -9.46 -4.48
N ALA A 385 14.20 -10.25 -4.45
CA ALA A 385 12.93 -9.91 -5.10
C ALA A 385 12.28 -8.65 -4.52
N VAL A 386 12.15 -8.59 -3.19
CA VAL A 386 11.57 -7.43 -2.48
C VAL A 386 12.40 -6.18 -2.76
N ASN A 387 13.73 -6.26 -2.64
CA ASN A 387 14.58 -5.11 -2.89
C ASN A 387 14.56 -4.66 -4.36
N ALA A 388 14.43 -5.57 -5.33
CA ALA A 388 14.24 -5.21 -6.73
C ALA A 388 12.92 -4.46 -6.96
N ILE A 389 11.84 -4.84 -6.27
CA ILE A 389 10.57 -4.10 -6.29
C ILE A 389 10.77 -2.71 -5.68
N LEU A 390 11.38 -2.62 -4.49
CA LEU A 390 11.62 -1.35 -3.82
C LEU A 390 12.52 -0.42 -4.64
N ALA A 391 13.50 -0.97 -5.37
CA ALA A 391 14.39 -0.22 -6.24
C ALA A 391 13.64 0.54 -7.35
N GLN A 392 12.65 -0.10 -7.97
CA GLN A 392 11.87 0.47 -9.07
C GLN A 392 10.58 1.16 -8.60
N THR A 393 10.21 1.07 -7.32
CA THR A 393 8.97 1.68 -6.81
C THR A 393 9.26 2.89 -5.92
N VAL A 394 10.00 2.69 -4.84
CA VAL A 394 10.32 3.75 -3.86
C VAL A 394 11.76 4.24 -3.96
N HIS A 395 12.46 3.85 -5.03
CA HIS A 395 13.85 4.19 -5.32
C HIS A 395 14.79 3.93 -4.14
N THR A 396 14.56 2.87 -3.39
CA THR A 396 15.28 2.56 -2.14
C THR A 396 15.58 1.07 -2.06
N VAL A 397 16.80 0.72 -1.67
CA VAL A 397 17.22 -0.68 -1.45
C VAL A 397 17.89 -0.81 -0.10
N LEU A 398 17.60 -1.87 0.65
CA LEU A 398 18.29 -2.19 1.91
C LEU A 398 19.58 -2.98 1.61
N ALA A 399 20.60 -2.25 1.17
CA ALA A 399 21.93 -2.76 0.82
C ALA A 399 22.97 -1.66 0.98
N ASP A 400 24.25 -2.03 1.02
CA ASP A 400 25.37 -1.09 0.97
C ASP A 400 25.50 -0.46 -0.43
N ALA A 401 25.30 -1.27 -1.48
CA ALA A 401 25.23 -0.82 -2.87
C ALA A 401 24.30 -1.70 -3.70
N TYR A 402 23.65 -1.10 -4.71
CA TYR A 402 22.76 -1.81 -5.63
C TYR A 402 22.82 -1.22 -7.04
N GLU A 403 23.08 -2.07 -8.02
CA GLU A 403 23.07 -1.75 -9.45
C GLU A 403 22.31 -2.85 -10.20
N ALA A 404 21.30 -2.48 -11.00
CA ALA A 404 20.52 -3.47 -11.73
C ALA A 404 19.99 -2.91 -13.05
N SER A 405 19.64 -3.78 -14.00
CA SER A 405 18.81 -3.39 -15.14
C SER A 405 17.36 -3.13 -14.69
N TYR A 406 16.58 -2.42 -15.51
CA TYR A 406 15.13 -2.34 -15.29
C TYR A 406 14.47 -3.69 -15.58
N PHE A 407 13.75 -4.26 -14.61
CA PHE A 407 13.18 -5.59 -14.71
C PHE A 407 11.66 -5.62 -14.55
N ARG A 408 10.99 -6.47 -15.32
CA ARG A 408 9.71 -7.06 -14.90
C ARG A 408 10.01 -8.10 -13.82
N ILE A 409 9.34 -8.05 -12.68
CA ILE A 409 9.67 -8.90 -11.53
C ILE A 409 8.54 -9.90 -11.27
N LEU A 410 8.86 -11.20 -11.25
CA LEU A 410 7.90 -12.26 -10.93
C LEU A 410 8.50 -13.30 -9.98
N SER A 411 7.65 -13.99 -9.22
CA SER A 411 8.09 -15.11 -8.40
C SER A 411 7.17 -16.32 -8.51
N SER A 412 7.70 -17.49 -8.14
CA SER A 412 6.93 -18.71 -7.89
C SER A 412 7.55 -19.41 -6.68
N MET A 413 7.06 -19.09 -5.47
CA MET A 413 7.66 -19.59 -4.22
C MET A 413 6.68 -20.19 -3.21
N ALA A 414 5.55 -19.54 -2.96
CA ALA A 414 4.68 -19.84 -1.82
C ALA A 414 3.22 -19.94 -2.26
N LEU A 415 2.79 -21.17 -2.53
CA LEU A 415 1.36 -21.46 -2.55
C LEU A 415 0.92 -21.60 -1.09
N ARG A 416 0.44 -20.50 -0.48
CA ARG A 416 -0.33 -20.59 0.76
C ARG A 416 -1.52 -21.51 0.51
N ASP A 417 -1.81 -22.39 1.47
CA ASP A 417 -2.99 -23.25 1.46
C ASP A 417 -4.24 -22.42 1.24
N ASP A 418 -4.84 -22.53 0.06
CA ASP A 418 -6.21 -22.13 -0.17
C ASP A 418 -7.04 -23.40 -0.31
N LEU A 419 -7.37 -24.03 0.83
CA LEU A 419 -8.28 -25.17 0.92
C LEU A 419 -9.64 -24.89 0.24
N ALA A 420 -10.00 -23.62 0.00
CA ALA A 420 -11.21 -23.25 -0.70
C ALA A 420 -11.10 -23.41 -2.23
N LYS A 421 -9.90 -23.26 -2.80
CA LYS A 421 -9.62 -23.59 -4.20
C LYS A 421 -9.31 -25.07 -4.30
N LYS A 422 -10.28 -25.87 -4.73
CA LYS A 422 -10.18 -27.33 -4.98
C LYS A 422 -9.15 -27.74 -6.07
N GLU A 423 -8.13 -26.94 -6.34
CA GLU A 423 -7.08 -27.23 -7.33
C GLU A 423 -5.91 -27.95 -6.67
N SER A 424 -5.32 -28.93 -7.37
CA SER A 424 -4.10 -29.59 -6.91
C SER A 424 -2.92 -28.61 -6.91
N TYR A 425 -2.11 -28.62 -5.85
CA TYR A 425 -0.87 -27.84 -5.70
C TYR A 425 -0.03 -27.84 -6.98
N TYR A 426 0.11 -29.02 -7.59
CA TYR A 426 0.89 -29.22 -8.81
C TYR A 426 0.36 -28.41 -10.01
N ILE A 427 -0.95 -28.27 -10.16
CA ILE A 427 -1.55 -27.51 -11.26
C ILE A 427 -1.33 -26.00 -11.07
N VAL A 428 -1.41 -25.51 -9.83
CA VAL A 428 -1.15 -24.09 -9.55
C VAL A 428 0.31 -23.76 -9.81
N GLU A 429 1.23 -24.65 -9.45
CA GLU A 429 2.67 -24.53 -9.73
C GLU A 429 2.96 -24.50 -11.24
N ILE A 430 2.39 -25.43 -12.02
CA ILE A 430 2.51 -25.43 -13.50
C ILE A 430 1.99 -24.11 -14.08
N ARG A 431 0.83 -23.63 -13.63
CA ARG A 431 0.24 -22.39 -14.12
C ARG A 431 1.12 -21.18 -13.78
N SER A 432 1.74 -21.18 -12.60
CA SER A 432 2.69 -20.15 -12.18
C SER A 432 3.93 -20.13 -13.09
N LEU A 433 4.50 -21.30 -13.39
CA LEU A 433 5.65 -21.40 -14.31
C LEU A 433 5.27 -20.98 -15.73
N LYS A 434 4.08 -21.37 -16.22
CA LYS A 434 3.58 -20.92 -17.53
C LYS A 434 3.44 -19.40 -17.60
N ARG A 435 2.91 -18.78 -16.53
CA ARG A 435 2.83 -17.32 -16.40
C ARG A 435 4.21 -16.65 -16.49
N ILE A 436 5.22 -17.22 -15.82
CA ILE A 436 6.62 -16.71 -15.90
C ILE A 436 7.17 -16.87 -17.32
N MET A 437 6.94 -18.01 -17.97
CA MET A 437 7.38 -18.21 -19.36
C MET A 437 6.72 -17.21 -20.32
N ASP A 438 5.42 -16.97 -20.18
CA ASP A 438 4.71 -15.99 -21.03
C ASP A 438 5.22 -14.57 -20.80
N ALA A 439 5.61 -14.25 -19.56
CA ALA A 439 6.20 -12.97 -19.23
C ALA A 439 7.62 -12.77 -19.78
N SER A 440 8.35 -13.85 -20.08
CA SER A 440 9.71 -13.79 -20.63
C SER A 440 9.76 -13.34 -22.10
N GLU A 441 8.60 -13.23 -22.76
CA GLU A 441 8.46 -12.73 -24.13
C GLU A 441 8.13 -11.22 -24.19
N GLY A 442 8.19 -10.56 -23.02
CA GLY A 442 7.86 -9.17 -22.80
C GLY A 442 8.83 -8.14 -23.38
N GLN A 443 8.48 -6.86 -23.23
CA GLN A 443 9.36 -5.75 -23.65
C GLN A 443 10.58 -5.58 -22.72
N TYR A 444 10.40 -5.82 -21.42
CA TYR A 444 11.42 -5.61 -20.39
C TYR A 444 12.05 -6.94 -20.00
N PRO A 445 13.34 -6.96 -19.61
CA PRO A 445 13.95 -8.18 -19.12
C PRO A 445 13.21 -8.69 -17.88
N LEU A 446 13.08 -10.00 -17.78
CA LEU A 446 12.38 -10.65 -16.68
C LEU A 446 13.37 -11.00 -15.56
N LEU A 447 13.18 -10.47 -14.36
CA LEU A 447 13.81 -10.99 -13.15
C LEU A 447 12.83 -11.93 -12.47
N CYS A 448 13.13 -13.23 -12.44
CA CYS A 448 12.24 -14.20 -11.83
C CYS A 448 12.90 -15.05 -10.76
N PHE A 449 12.12 -15.36 -9.73
CA PHE A 449 12.58 -16.11 -8.57
C PHE A 449 11.71 -17.35 -8.38
N VAL A 450 12.32 -18.53 -8.37
CA VAL A 450 11.62 -19.80 -8.29
C VAL A 450 12.16 -20.61 -7.11
N ASP A 451 11.29 -21.03 -6.19
CA ASP A 451 11.69 -21.81 -5.02
C ASP A 451 11.21 -23.26 -5.13
N GLU A 452 12.12 -24.11 -5.61
CA GLU A 452 11.92 -25.50 -6.04
C GLU A 452 10.85 -25.67 -7.12
N VAL A 453 11.26 -26.27 -8.23
CA VAL A 453 10.43 -26.40 -9.43
C VAL A 453 9.72 -27.75 -9.43
N LEU A 454 8.40 -27.75 -9.58
CA LEU A 454 7.54 -28.93 -9.78
C LEU A 454 7.62 -29.95 -8.63
N ARG A 455 7.51 -29.51 -7.38
CA ARG A 455 7.65 -30.39 -6.19
C ARG A 455 6.66 -31.56 -6.15
N GLY A 456 5.48 -31.38 -6.74
CA GLY A 456 4.34 -32.31 -6.63
C GLY A 456 4.34 -33.54 -7.55
N THR A 457 5.41 -33.85 -8.28
CA THR A 457 5.49 -35.02 -9.20
C THR A 457 6.66 -35.96 -8.89
N ASN A 458 6.76 -37.06 -9.65
CA ASN A 458 7.85 -38.03 -9.58
C ASN A 458 9.21 -37.34 -9.82
N THR A 459 10.21 -37.68 -9.02
CA THR A 459 11.59 -37.15 -9.08
C THR A 459 12.17 -37.15 -10.50
N ALA A 460 12.00 -38.22 -11.29
CA ALA A 460 12.56 -38.28 -12.64
C ALA A 460 11.89 -37.27 -13.59
N GLU A 461 10.56 -37.19 -13.55
CA GLU A 461 9.77 -36.21 -14.32
C GLU A 461 10.06 -34.78 -13.86
N ARG A 462 10.18 -34.56 -12.54
CA ARG A 462 10.52 -33.27 -11.94
C ARG A 462 11.86 -32.76 -12.45
N ILE A 463 12.93 -33.56 -12.36
CA ILE A 463 14.26 -33.17 -12.82
C ILE A 463 14.25 -32.90 -14.34
N ALA A 464 13.61 -33.79 -15.11
CA ALA A 464 13.52 -33.64 -16.56
C ALA A 464 12.77 -32.35 -16.95
N ALA A 465 11.58 -32.11 -16.42
CA ALA A 465 10.78 -30.93 -16.72
C ALA A 465 11.46 -29.65 -16.23
N SER A 466 11.94 -29.63 -14.98
CA SER A 466 12.61 -28.46 -14.38
C SER A 466 13.84 -28.05 -15.17
N SER A 467 14.70 -29.00 -15.57
CA SER A 467 15.88 -28.70 -16.38
C SER A 467 15.52 -28.07 -17.74
N ARG A 468 14.46 -28.55 -18.40
CA ARG A 468 14.02 -28.00 -19.69
C ARG A 468 13.39 -26.62 -19.56
N ILE A 469 12.57 -26.40 -18.53
CA ILE A 469 11.94 -25.10 -18.26
C ILE A 469 12.99 -24.05 -17.90
N LEU A 470 13.89 -24.37 -16.97
CA LEU A 470 14.95 -23.44 -16.54
C LEU A 470 15.91 -23.11 -17.69
N ARG A 471 16.28 -24.09 -18.52
CA ARG A 471 17.10 -23.85 -19.71
C ARG A 471 16.39 -22.96 -20.72
N TYR A 472 15.10 -23.21 -20.98
CA TYR A 472 14.29 -22.36 -21.85
C TYR A 472 14.28 -20.91 -21.38
N LEU A 473 14.06 -20.67 -20.08
CA LEU A 473 14.08 -19.32 -19.52
C LEU A 473 15.46 -18.65 -19.60
N ALA A 474 16.54 -19.41 -19.43
CA ALA A 474 17.90 -18.88 -19.53
C ALA A 474 18.28 -18.43 -20.95
N GLU A 475 17.63 -18.97 -21.98
CA GLU A 475 17.80 -18.57 -23.37
C GLU A 475 16.94 -17.34 -23.75
N LYS A 476 16.07 -16.88 -22.85
CA LYS A 476 15.24 -15.68 -23.02
C LYS A 476 15.91 -14.46 -22.40
N HIS A 477 15.25 -13.32 -22.54
CA HIS A 477 15.68 -12.07 -21.90
C HIS A 477 15.32 -12.07 -20.40
N ALA A 478 15.88 -13.03 -19.66
CA ALA A 478 15.53 -13.26 -18.26
C ALA A 478 16.74 -13.54 -17.36
N LEU A 479 16.74 -12.97 -16.17
CA LEU A 479 17.62 -13.29 -15.06
C LEU A 479 16.85 -14.16 -14.06
N VAL A 480 17.13 -15.46 -14.08
CA VAL A 480 16.40 -16.45 -13.25
C VAL A 480 17.22 -16.77 -12.00
N PHE A 481 16.61 -16.67 -10.83
CA PHE A 481 17.13 -17.20 -9.58
C PHE A 481 16.28 -18.38 -9.14
N ALA A 482 16.82 -19.60 -9.24
CA ALA A 482 16.10 -20.82 -8.89
C ALA A 482 16.75 -21.50 -7.69
N ALA A 483 16.00 -21.76 -6.62
CA ALA A 483 16.43 -22.65 -5.54
C ALA A 483 15.98 -24.08 -5.81
N THR A 484 16.84 -25.06 -5.51
CA THR A 484 16.51 -26.48 -5.68
C THR A 484 17.24 -27.38 -4.68
N HIS A 485 16.67 -28.55 -4.44
CA HIS A 485 17.28 -29.66 -3.71
C HIS A 485 17.86 -30.73 -4.65
N ASP A 486 17.50 -30.70 -5.93
CA ASP A 486 17.95 -31.66 -6.92
C ASP A 486 19.37 -31.29 -7.39
N LEU A 487 20.39 -31.94 -6.82
CA LEU A 487 21.79 -31.71 -7.19
C LEU A 487 22.06 -32.07 -8.67
N GLU A 488 21.24 -32.92 -9.25
CA GLU A 488 21.25 -33.31 -10.66
C GLU A 488 21.08 -32.06 -11.55
N LEU A 489 20.25 -31.10 -11.15
CA LEU A 489 20.05 -29.85 -11.89
C LEU A 489 21.33 -29.00 -11.93
N THR A 490 22.17 -29.03 -10.89
CA THR A 490 23.45 -28.31 -10.88
C THR A 490 24.38 -28.80 -12.00
N SER A 491 24.33 -30.08 -12.32
CA SER A 491 25.13 -30.69 -13.38
C SER A 491 24.50 -30.46 -14.75
N LEU A 492 23.17 -30.60 -14.86
CA LEU A 492 22.42 -30.46 -16.12
C LEU A 492 22.35 -29.02 -16.65
N LEU A 493 22.55 -28.02 -15.78
CA LEU A 493 22.44 -26.59 -16.11
C LEU A 493 23.74 -25.82 -15.93
N ASN A 494 24.87 -26.48 -15.66
CA ASN A 494 26.15 -25.80 -15.35
C ASN A 494 26.69 -24.90 -16.47
N ASP A 495 26.28 -25.14 -17.71
CA ASP A 495 26.64 -24.34 -18.88
C ASP A 495 25.85 -23.02 -18.99
N VAL A 496 24.64 -22.99 -18.41
CA VAL A 496 23.69 -21.88 -18.52
C VAL A 496 23.41 -21.16 -17.20
N TYR A 497 23.57 -21.84 -16.06
CA TYR A 497 23.34 -21.31 -14.72
C TYR A 497 24.63 -21.29 -13.89
N GLU A 498 24.82 -20.23 -13.12
CA GLU A 498 25.84 -20.17 -12.08
C GLU A 498 25.36 -20.84 -10.81
N ASN A 499 26.18 -21.74 -10.26
CA ASN A 499 25.86 -22.46 -9.05
C ASN A 499 26.32 -21.66 -7.82
N TYR A 500 25.40 -21.49 -6.87
CA TYR A 500 25.67 -20.97 -5.54
C TYR A 500 25.01 -21.88 -4.50
N HIS A 501 25.47 -21.80 -3.25
CA HIS A 501 24.91 -22.59 -2.17
C HIS A 501 24.91 -21.90 -0.83
N PHE A 502 24.03 -22.38 0.04
CA PHE A 502 24.07 -22.19 1.47
C PHE A 502 24.50 -23.51 2.12
N SER A 503 25.23 -23.42 3.23
CA SER A 503 25.75 -24.58 3.93
C SER A 503 25.50 -24.48 5.42
N GLU A 504 25.20 -25.61 6.03
CA GLU A 504 25.22 -25.80 7.47
C GLU A 504 26.62 -26.22 7.97
N GLN A 505 26.96 -25.78 9.18
CA GLN A 505 28.10 -26.29 9.92
C GLN A 505 27.59 -27.13 11.09
N VAL A 506 28.20 -28.31 11.26
CA VAL A 506 28.00 -29.14 12.45
C VAL A 506 29.11 -28.83 13.44
N ARG A 507 28.77 -28.31 14.61
CA ARG A 507 29.70 -28.11 15.74
C ARG A 507 29.04 -28.62 17.01
N ASP A 508 29.76 -29.44 17.78
CA ASP A 508 29.33 -29.92 19.10
C ASP A 508 27.90 -30.52 19.11
N ASP A 509 27.57 -31.35 18.11
CA ASP A 509 26.24 -31.93 17.90
C ASP A 509 25.09 -30.91 17.68
N ILE A 510 25.42 -29.66 17.35
CA ILE A 510 24.47 -28.60 16.98
C ILE A 510 24.67 -28.23 15.49
N VAL A 511 23.56 -28.14 14.76
CA VAL A 511 23.55 -27.58 13.40
C VAL A 511 23.44 -26.07 13.46
N VAL A 512 24.46 -25.38 12.97
CA VAL A 512 24.49 -23.92 12.86
C VAL A 512 24.45 -23.54 11.39
N PHE A 513 23.53 -22.65 11.04
CA PHE A 513 23.46 -22.05 9.71
C PHE A 513 24.14 -20.68 9.76
N ASP A 514 25.16 -20.47 8.92
CA ASP A 514 25.84 -19.17 8.83
C ASP A 514 25.08 -18.16 7.95
N TYR A 515 24.08 -18.63 7.19
CA TYR A 515 23.24 -17.86 6.28
C TYR A 515 24.04 -17.04 5.24
N ARG A 516 25.25 -17.51 4.90
CA ARG A 516 26.10 -16.86 3.90
C ARG A 516 26.03 -17.58 2.56
N LEU A 517 25.76 -16.81 1.51
CA LEU A 517 25.82 -17.25 0.13
C LEU A 517 27.28 -17.56 -0.24
N LYS A 518 27.51 -18.73 -0.85
CA LYS A 518 28.84 -19.18 -1.28
C LYS A 518 28.78 -19.60 -2.75
N PRO A 519 29.83 -19.31 -3.55
CA PRO A 519 29.90 -19.78 -4.92
C PRO A 519 30.08 -21.31 -4.98
N GLY A 520 29.62 -21.91 -6.08
CA GLY A 520 29.68 -23.35 -6.33
C GLY A 520 28.48 -24.13 -5.80
N LYS A 521 28.44 -25.42 -6.11
CA LYS A 521 27.38 -26.35 -5.68
C LYS A 521 27.55 -26.81 -4.24
N ALA A 522 26.45 -27.14 -3.56
CA ALA A 522 26.51 -27.77 -2.24
C ALA A 522 27.17 -29.15 -2.30
N ASN A 523 28.11 -29.41 -1.39
CA ASN A 523 28.89 -30.65 -1.35
C ASN A 523 28.36 -31.70 -0.34
N SER A 524 27.34 -31.38 0.46
CA SER A 524 26.84 -32.28 1.51
C SER A 524 25.32 -32.29 1.64
N ARG A 525 24.75 -33.48 1.90
CA ARG A 525 23.36 -33.69 2.27
C ARG A 525 23.31 -34.07 3.76
N ASN A 526 23.26 -33.11 4.70
CA ASN A 526 23.34 -33.43 6.14
C ASN A 526 21.99 -33.76 6.81
N ALA A 527 20.94 -34.09 6.05
CA ALA A 527 19.63 -34.43 6.60
C ALA A 527 19.66 -35.61 7.59
N LEU A 528 20.46 -36.66 7.32
CA LEU A 528 20.59 -37.80 8.23
C LEU A 528 21.34 -37.45 9.52
N LYS A 529 22.26 -36.46 9.47
CA LYS A 529 22.92 -35.94 10.66
C LYS A 529 21.95 -35.15 11.54
N LEU A 530 21.03 -34.39 10.93
CA LEU A 530 19.96 -33.70 11.64
C LEU A 530 19.06 -34.69 12.39
N LEU A 531 18.65 -35.81 11.77
CA LEU A 531 17.86 -36.84 12.47
C LEU A 531 18.60 -37.40 13.70
N LYS A 532 19.90 -37.67 13.56
CA LYS A 532 20.75 -38.14 14.66
C LYS A 532 20.84 -37.13 15.81
N MET A 533 20.88 -35.84 15.51
CA MET A 533 20.89 -34.76 16.51
C MET A 533 19.53 -34.52 17.17
N MET A 534 18.43 -34.87 16.49
CA MET A 534 17.08 -34.83 17.04
C MET A 534 16.74 -36.07 17.89
N ASP A 535 17.75 -36.82 18.33
CA ASP A 535 17.63 -38.04 19.13
C ASP A 535 16.69 -39.11 18.52
N TYR A 536 16.64 -39.19 17.19
CA TYR A 536 16.02 -40.33 16.55
C TYR A 536 16.76 -41.62 16.93
N PRO A 537 16.06 -42.76 17.10
CA PRO A 537 16.69 -44.04 17.38
C PRO A 537 17.85 -44.34 16.42
N LYS A 538 19.01 -44.76 16.97
CA LYS A 538 20.22 -45.00 16.17
C LYS A 538 19.99 -46.04 15.09
N GLU A 539 19.14 -47.03 15.35
CA GLU A 539 18.75 -48.06 14.40
C GLU A 539 18.13 -47.45 13.14
N ILE A 540 17.35 -46.37 13.28
CA ILE A 540 16.75 -45.65 12.14
C ILE A 540 17.81 -44.85 11.40
N THR A 541 18.66 -44.10 12.11
CA THR A 541 19.67 -43.25 11.45
C THR A 541 20.75 -44.06 10.75
N ASP A 542 21.18 -45.17 11.34
CA ASP A 542 22.22 -46.03 10.79
C ASP A 542 21.70 -46.85 9.61
N SER A 543 20.45 -47.35 9.71
CA SER A 543 19.76 -47.99 8.58
C SER A 543 19.56 -47.01 7.42
N ALA A 544 19.11 -45.79 7.71
CA ALA A 544 18.92 -44.76 6.68
C ALA A 544 20.23 -44.35 6.00
N ASN A 545 21.34 -44.25 6.75
CA ASN A 545 22.67 -43.99 6.16
C ASN A 545 23.07 -45.14 5.22
N THR A 546 22.87 -46.39 5.65
CA THR A 546 23.19 -47.59 4.85
C THR A 546 22.39 -47.60 3.55
N ALA A 547 21.09 -47.33 3.64
CA ALA A 547 20.21 -47.28 2.47
C ALA A 547 20.62 -46.18 1.47
N VAL A 548 21.04 -45.01 1.95
CA VAL A 548 21.54 -43.93 1.08
C VAL A 548 22.87 -44.30 0.42
N GLU A 549 23.82 -44.87 1.15
CA GLU A 549 25.10 -45.32 0.58
C GLU A 549 24.91 -46.38 -0.50
N GLN A 550 24.00 -47.34 -0.25
CA GLN A 550 23.63 -48.35 -1.24
C GLN A 550 22.99 -47.70 -2.47
N PHE A 551 21.97 -46.85 -2.31
CA PHE A 551 21.32 -46.17 -3.42
C PHE A 551 22.30 -45.35 -4.27
N LEU A 552 23.25 -44.64 -3.64
CA LEU A 552 24.28 -43.88 -4.36
C LEU A 552 25.24 -44.77 -5.16
N THR A 553 25.40 -46.04 -4.75
CA THR A 553 26.31 -46.98 -5.39
C THR A 553 25.60 -47.82 -6.47
N THR A 554 24.36 -48.25 -6.21
CA THR A 554 23.62 -49.21 -7.06
C THR A 554 22.49 -48.57 -7.86
N GLY A 555 21.96 -47.42 -7.42
CA GLY A 555 20.75 -46.81 -7.96
C GLY A 555 19.45 -47.46 -7.48
N GLU A 556 19.50 -48.43 -6.56
CA GLU A 556 18.34 -49.19 -6.06
C GLU A 556 18.15 -49.00 -4.55
N TRP A 557 16.89 -48.89 -4.10
CA TRP A 557 16.54 -48.86 -2.67
C TRP A 557 16.37 -50.29 -2.14
N GLN A 558 16.89 -50.57 -0.94
CA GLN A 558 16.70 -51.84 -0.22
C GLN A 558 16.06 -51.62 1.15
#